data_AF-A0A7Y5LWV8-F1
#
_entry.id   AF-A0A7Y5LWV8-F1
#
_cell.length_a   1.000
_cell.length_b   1.000
_cell.length_c   1.000
_cell.angle_alpha   90.00
_cell.angle_beta   90.00
_cell.angle_gamma   90.00
#
_symmetry.space_group_name_H-M   'P 1'
#
loop_
_entity.id
_entity.type
_entity.pdbx_description
1 polymer ?
#
loop_
_entity_poly.entity_id
_entity_poly.type
_entity_poly.pdbx_seq_one_letter_code
_entity_poly.pdbx_strand_id
1 'polypeptide(L)'
;MKLRTLIKIASDSYPDGAVLDSYERGEAAGDTLALFVAREIAETFEAGETTAHQLRRAISVMEKAHGEIGEVLSGLRRRLEREAMS
;
A
#
# COMPACT_ATOMS: atom_id res chain seq x y z
N MET A 1 19.52 -0.94 0.19
CA MET A 1 18.69 -2.10 -0.22
C MET A 1 18.18 -1.88 -1.64
N LYS A 2 17.81 -2.94 -2.39
CA LYS A 2 17.17 -2.80 -3.71
C LYS A 2 15.65 -2.67 -3.59
N LEU A 3 15.00 -1.92 -4.48
CA LEU A 3 13.53 -1.77 -4.50
C LEU A 3 12.81 -3.12 -4.50
N ARG A 4 13.20 -4.05 -5.37
CA ARG A 4 12.61 -5.40 -5.42
C ARG A 4 12.67 -6.13 -4.08
N THR A 5 13.70 -5.91 -3.26
CA THR A 5 13.78 -6.50 -1.91
C THR A 5 12.74 -5.90 -0.98
N LEU A 6 12.53 -4.58 -1.04
CA LEU A 6 11.53 -3.89 -0.23
C LEU A 6 10.09 -4.31 -0.63
N ILE A 7 9.83 -4.41 -1.93
CA ILE A 7 8.57 -4.93 -2.46
C ILE A 7 8.34 -6.37 -1.98
N LYS A 8 9.37 -7.22 -1.98
CA LYS A 8 9.26 -8.58 -1.48
C LYS A 8 8.90 -8.63 0.02
N ILE A 9 9.50 -7.77 0.84
CA ILE A 9 9.15 -7.68 2.28
C ILE A 9 7.65 -7.37 2.46
N ALA A 10 7.12 -6.43 1.67
CA ALA A 10 5.70 -6.10 1.70
C ALA A 10 4.82 -7.26 1.20
N SER A 11 5.21 -7.91 0.10
CA SER A 11 4.53 -9.07 -0.48
C SER A 11 4.49 -10.27 0.47
N ASP A 12 5.60 -10.59 1.14
CA ASP A 12 5.68 -11.69 2.11
C ASP A 12 4.76 -11.47 3.34
N SER A 13 4.36 -10.21 3.59
CA SER A 13 3.40 -9.84 4.64
C SER A 13 1.96 -9.70 4.14
N TYR A 14 1.74 -9.79 2.83
CA TYR A 14 0.44 -9.63 2.19
C TYR A 14 -0.23 -11.00 1.98
N PRO A 15 -1.55 -11.17 2.21
CA PRO A 15 -2.19 -12.49 2.34
C PRO A 15 -1.98 -13.48 1.19
N ASP A 16 -1.80 -13.01 -0.03
CA ASP A 16 -1.69 -13.83 -1.25
C ASP A 16 -0.40 -13.56 -2.05
N GLY A 17 0.50 -12.73 -1.52
CA GLY A 17 1.73 -12.33 -2.22
C GLY A 17 1.53 -11.39 -3.42
N ALA A 18 0.30 -10.95 -3.73
CA ALA A 18 -0.04 -10.24 -4.98
C ALA A 18 0.69 -8.89 -5.17
N VAL A 19 1.32 -8.34 -4.13
CA VAL A 19 2.10 -7.09 -4.19
C VAL A 19 3.29 -7.24 -5.15
N LEU A 20 4.01 -8.36 -5.09
CA LEU A 20 5.15 -8.60 -5.98
C LEU A 20 4.69 -8.79 -7.42
N ASP A 21 3.63 -9.58 -7.62
CA ASP A 21 3.06 -9.82 -8.95
C ASP A 21 2.56 -8.52 -9.58
N SER A 22 1.91 -7.66 -8.80
CA SER A 22 1.43 -6.36 -9.29
C SER A 22 2.59 -5.40 -9.62
N TYR A 23 3.68 -5.44 -8.84
CA TYR A 23 4.90 -4.68 -9.14
C TYR A 23 5.56 -5.16 -10.45
N GLU A 24 5.70 -6.47 -10.65
CA GLU A 24 6.37 -7.04 -11.82
C GLU A 24 5.57 -6.82 -13.11
N ARG A 25 4.24 -6.80 -13.04
CA ARG A 25 3.35 -6.56 -14.19
C ARG A 25 3.09 -5.07 -14.46
N GLY A 26 3.21 -4.21 -13.45
CA GLY A 26 2.82 -2.80 -13.53
C GLY A 26 1.30 -2.57 -13.52
N GLU A 27 0.52 -3.61 -13.30
CA GLU A 27 -0.95 -3.64 -13.27
C GLU A 27 -1.46 -4.51 -12.12
N ALA A 28 -2.76 -4.48 -11.85
CA ALA A 28 -3.35 -5.22 -10.75
C ALA A 28 -3.34 -6.73 -11.04
N ALA A 29 -2.69 -7.51 -10.19
CA ALA A 29 -2.68 -8.97 -10.28
C ALA A 29 -3.93 -9.59 -9.65
N GLY A 30 -5.12 -9.10 -10.02
CA GLY A 30 -6.40 -9.49 -9.39
C GLY A 30 -6.72 -8.76 -8.09
N ASP A 31 -5.76 -8.01 -7.54
CA ASP A 31 -5.92 -7.17 -6.35
C ASP A 31 -5.43 -5.74 -6.64
N THR A 32 -6.34 -4.77 -6.63
CA THR A 32 -6.03 -3.36 -6.85
C THR A 32 -5.36 -2.71 -5.65
N LEU A 33 -5.57 -3.23 -4.44
CA LEU A 33 -4.88 -2.78 -3.24
C LEU A 33 -3.43 -3.27 -3.23
N ALA A 34 -3.17 -4.49 -3.73
CA ALA A 34 -1.80 -4.97 -3.91
C ALA A 34 -1.00 -4.07 -4.88
N LEU A 35 -1.62 -3.66 -6.00
CA LEU A 35 -1.03 -2.68 -6.92
C LEU A 35 -0.78 -1.33 -6.26
N PHE A 36 -1.73 -0.85 -5.46
CA PHE A 36 -1.57 0.41 -4.71
C PHE A 36 -0.36 0.34 -3.77
N VAL A 37 -0.24 -0.72 -2.96
CA VAL A 37 0.91 -0.93 -2.05
C VAL A 37 2.23 -0.95 -2.82
N ALA A 38 2.28 -1.69 -3.93
CA ALA A 38 3.47 -1.76 -4.77
C ALA A 38 3.89 -0.38 -5.31
N ARG A 39 2.93 0.43 -5.75
CA ARG A 39 3.18 1.78 -6.29
C ARG A 39 3.66 2.75 -5.21
N GLU A 40 2.98 2.83 -4.08
CA GLU A 40 3.37 3.73 -2.98
C GLU A 40 4.80 3.45 -2.48
N ILE A 41 5.17 2.17 -2.36
CA ILE A 41 6.53 1.77 -1.99
C ILE A 41 7.54 2.13 -3.10
N ALA A 42 7.20 1.88 -4.37
CA ALA A 42 8.09 2.18 -5.49
C ALA A 42 8.32 3.67 -5.68
N GLU A 43 7.28 4.50 -5.52
CA GLU A 43 7.34 5.96 -5.67
C GLU A 43 8.11 6.64 -4.53
N THR A 44 8.12 6.04 -3.34
CA THR A 44 8.86 6.55 -2.17
C THR A 44 10.27 5.99 -2.04
N PHE A 45 10.64 5.02 -2.88
CA PHE A 45 11.98 4.43 -2.89
C PHE A 45 13.01 5.40 -3.48
N GLU A 46 14.20 5.42 -2.90
CA GLU A 46 15.29 6.29 -3.34
C GLU A 46 16.61 5.50 -3.42
N ALA A 47 17.14 5.41 -4.64
CA ALA A 47 18.37 4.67 -4.89
C ALA A 47 19.56 5.34 -4.19
N GLY A 48 20.32 4.55 -3.43
CA GLY A 48 21.52 5.03 -2.73
C GLY A 48 21.31 5.36 -1.26
N GLU A 49 20.06 5.44 -0.78
CA GLU A 49 19.81 5.59 0.65
C GLU A 49 20.12 4.32 1.47
N THR A 50 20.29 4.52 2.78
CA THR A 50 20.46 3.42 3.73
C THR A 50 19.21 2.55 3.81
N THR A 51 19.40 1.26 4.11
CA THR A 51 18.27 0.32 4.31
C THR A 51 17.30 0.83 5.38
N ALA A 52 17.78 1.44 6.46
CA ALA A 52 16.93 1.97 7.53
C ALA A 52 16.05 3.13 7.06
N HIS A 53 16.59 4.07 6.26
CA HIS A 53 15.80 5.17 5.70
C HIS A 53 14.74 4.67 4.72
N GLN A 54 15.10 3.75 3.84
CA GLN A 54 14.16 3.14 2.89
C GLN A 54 13.00 2.45 3.61
N LEU A 55 13.28 1.68 4.67
CA LEU A 55 12.23 1.07 5.50
C LEU A 55 11.37 2.11 6.21
N ARG A 56 11.97 3.16 6.80
CA ARG A 56 11.20 4.23 7.47
C ARG A 56 10.25 4.96 6.52
N ARG A 57 10.69 5.24 5.28
CA ARG A 57 9.83 5.88 4.28
C ARG A 57 8.67 4.96 3.86
N ALA A 58 8.97 3.68 3.60
CA ALA A 58 7.95 2.68 3.30
C ALA A 58 6.91 2.55 4.44
N ILE A 59 7.37 2.52 5.70
CA ILE A 59 6.48 2.51 6.87
C ILE A 59 5.62 3.78 6.90
N SER A 60 6.24 4.96 6.77
CA SER A 60 5.54 6.23 6.82
C SER A 60 4.46 6.37 5.74
N VAL A 61 4.71 5.91 4.51
CA VAL A 61 3.70 5.95 3.44
C VAL A 61 2.56 4.96 3.70
N MET A 62 2.85 3.78 4.27
CA MET A 62 1.80 2.81 4.64
C MET A 62 0.95 3.30 5.81
N GLU A 63 1.54 3.95 6.81
CA GLU A 63 0.81 4.58 7.92
C GLU A 63 -0.12 5.69 7.41
N LYS A 64 0.37 6.53 6.49
CA LYS A 64 -0.43 7.57 5.84
C LYS A 64 -1.61 6.97 5.07
N ALA A 65 -1.34 5.98 4.21
CA ALA A 65 -2.38 5.30 3.44
C ALA A 65 -3.44 4.65 4.34
N HIS A 66 -3.02 3.99 5.43
CA HIS A 66 -3.93 3.42 6.41
C HIS A 66 -4.86 4.48 7.04
N GLY A 67 -4.32 5.65 7.40
CA GLY A 67 -5.10 6.78 7.91
C GLY A 67 -6.14 7.26 6.90
N GLU A 68 -5.71 7.55 5.67
CA GLU A 68 -6.58 8.05 4.60
C GLU A 68 -7.69 7.05 4.23
N ILE A 69 -7.38 5.75 4.14
CA ILE A 69 -8.36 4.69 3.93
C ILE A 69 -9.38 4.64 5.08
N GLY A 70 -8.92 4.79 6.33
CA GLY A 70 -9.77 4.86 7.52
C GLY A 70 -10.75 6.05 7.48
N GLU A 71 -10.31 7.20 7.01
CA GLU A 71 -11.16 8.39 6.82
C GLU A 71 -12.23 8.17 5.75
N VAL A 72 -11.86 7.58 4.61
CA VAL A 72 -12.78 7.21 3.53
C VAL A 72 -13.84 6.21 4.04
N LEU A 73 -13.42 5.15 4.73
CA LEU A 73 -14.33 4.16 5.33
C LEU A 73 -15.31 4.81 6.31
N SER A 74 -14.83 5.74 7.13
CA SER A 74 -15.67 6.48 8.08
C SER A 74 -16.71 7.34 7.36
N GLY A 75 -16.34 7.99 6.25
CA GLY A 75 -17.26 8.75 5.40
C GLY A 75 -18.37 7.89 4.80
N LEU A 76 -18.00 6.72 4.27
CA LEU A 76 -18.94 5.76 3.68
C LEU A 76 -19.94 5.22 4.72
N ARG A 77 -19.47 4.86 5.92
CA ARG A 77 -20.34 4.40 7.03
C ARG A 77 -21.36 5.46 7.43
N ARG A 78 -20.93 6.71 7.64
CA ARG A 78 -21.83 7.82 7.96
C ARG A 78 -22.88 8.05 6.86
N ARG A 79 -22.53 7.84 5.58
CA ARG A 79 -23.48 7.96 4.46
C ARG A 79 -24.53 6.85 4.52
N LEU A 80 -24.10 5.61 4.76
CA LEU A 80 -24.97 4.44 4.87
C LEU A 80 -25.98 4.59 6.03
N GLU A 81 -25.53 5.05 7.19
CA GLU A 81 -26.41 5.31 8.35
C GLU A 81 -27.51 6.32 8.01
N ARG A 82 -27.20 7.39 7.27
CA ARG A 82 -28.20 8.39 6.85
C ARG A 82 -29.25 7.82 5.91
N GLU A 83 -28.86 6.95 4.98
CA GLU A 83 -29.79 6.29 4.05
C GLU A 83 -30.69 5.25 4.76
N ALA A 84 -30.22 4.67 5.87
CA ALA A 84 -31.03 3.75 6.66
C ALA A 84 -32.10 4.45 7.51
N MET A 85 -32.00 5.77 7.71
CA MET A 85 -32.95 6.58 8.48
C MET A 85 -33.92 7.39 7.61
N SER A 86 -33.71 7.43 6.28
CA SER A 86 -34.61 8.09 5.31
C SER A 86 -35.67 7.13 4.79
#